data_AF-A0A1H3HLT8-F1
#
_entry.id   AF-A0A1H3HLT8-F1
#
_cell.length_a   1.000
_cell.length_b   1.000
_cell.length_c   1.000
_cell.angle_alpha   90.00
_cell.angle_beta   90.00
_cell.angle_gamma   90.00
#
_symmetry.space_group_name_H-M   'P 1'
#
loop_
_entity.id
_entity.type
_entity.pdbx_description
1 polymer ?
#
loop_
_entity_poly.entity_id
_entity_poly.type
_entity_poly.pdbx_seq_one_letter_code
_entity_poly.pdbx_strand_id
1 'polypeptide(L)'
;MPQADLKYSSDLSLDVPNLLAEIEALILRHDGGAGACKGRAYPAETAHHSHVLLEVQVLNKPHRDAAFMQGLLADLVGLLDAALPKGTERAVSLGFAEPFYATGQA
;
A
#
# COMPACT_ATOMS: atom_id res chain seq x y z
N MET A 1 -7.10 -8.72 -7.34
CA MET A 1 -5.72 -8.21 -7.33
C MET A 1 -5.72 -6.82 -6.72
N PRO A 2 -5.09 -6.64 -5.57
CA PRO A 2 -4.85 -5.31 -4.99
C PRO A 2 -3.98 -4.45 -5.90
N GLN A 3 -4.07 -3.14 -5.71
CA GLN A 3 -3.16 -2.14 -6.26
C GLN A 3 -2.46 -1.46 -5.08
N ALA A 4 -1.15 -1.24 -5.17
CA ALA A 4 -0.41 -0.47 -4.18
C ALA A 4 0.51 0.54 -4.87
N ASP A 5 0.31 1.82 -4.61
CA ASP A 5 1.16 2.91 -5.06
C ASP A 5 1.92 3.50 -3.88
N LEU A 6 3.25 3.37 -3.89
CA LEU A 6 4.14 3.97 -2.91
C LEU A 6 4.77 5.23 -3.51
N LYS A 7 4.25 6.40 -3.15
CA LYS A 7 4.80 7.70 -3.52
C LYS A 7 5.69 8.19 -2.39
N TYR A 8 6.90 8.65 -2.67
CA TYR A 8 7.84 9.03 -1.62
C TYR A 8 8.82 10.11 -2.08
N SER A 9 9.34 10.90 -1.16
CA SER A 9 10.39 11.89 -1.46
C SER A 9 11.71 11.17 -1.79
N SER A 10 12.37 11.55 -2.89
CA SER A 10 13.54 10.82 -3.42
C SER A 10 14.79 10.87 -2.53
N ASP A 11 14.81 11.74 -1.52
CA ASP A 11 15.85 11.82 -0.49
C ASP A 11 15.76 10.70 0.55
N LEU A 12 14.64 9.96 0.60
CA LEU A 12 14.49 8.81 1.48
C LEU A 12 15.19 7.57 0.91
N SER A 13 16.10 6.99 1.69
CA SER A 13 16.74 5.71 1.37
C SER A 13 15.84 4.55 1.79
N LEU A 14 15.04 4.03 0.87
CA LEU A 14 14.10 2.93 1.09
C LEU A 14 14.49 1.68 0.28
N ASP A 15 14.39 0.50 0.88
CA ASP A 15 14.39 -0.77 0.14
C ASP A 15 13.00 -0.98 -0.48
N VAL A 16 12.77 -0.30 -1.61
CA VAL A 16 11.48 -0.28 -2.29
C VAL A 16 11.04 -1.66 -2.76
N PRO A 17 11.88 -2.50 -3.41
CA PRO A 17 11.48 -3.84 -3.80
C PRO A 17 11.01 -4.69 -2.61
N ASN A 18 11.75 -4.66 -1.50
CA ASN A 18 11.35 -5.40 -0.30
C ASN A 18 10.06 -4.85 0.31
N LEU A 19 9.92 -3.52 0.39
CA LEU A 19 8.72 -2.91 0.95
C LEU A 19 7.46 -3.23 0.15
N LEU A 20 7.55 -3.25 -1.19
CA LEU A 20 6.42 -3.66 -2.05
C LEU A 20 6.07 -5.15 -1.85
N ALA A 21 7.07 -6.02 -1.67
CA ALA A 21 6.85 -7.44 -1.37
C ALA A 21 6.20 -7.65 0.00
N GLU A 22 6.63 -6.91 1.02
CA GLU A 22 6.02 -6.95 2.36
C GLU A 22 4.58 -6.43 2.37
N ILE A 23 4.26 -5.40 1.59
CA ILE A 23 2.89 -4.91 1.41
C ILE A 23 2.01 -6.01 0.79
N GLU A 24 2.48 -6.69 -0.25
CA GLU A 24 1.75 -7.82 -0.85
C GLU A 24 1.53 -8.94 0.15
N ALA A 25 2.60 -9.37 0.85
CA ALA A 25 2.53 -10.43 1.84
C ALA A 25 1.55 -10.10 2.97
N LEU A 26 1.54 -8.84 3.43
CA LEU A 26 0.60 -8.36 4.43
C LEU A 26 -0.85 -8.44 3.93
N ILE A 27 -1.14 -7.98 2.72
CA ILE A 27 -2.48 -8.09 2.14
C ILE A 27 -2.91 -9.57 2.01
N LEU A 28 -2.01 -10.46 1.61
CA LEU A 28 -2.29 -11.89 1.49
C LEU A 28 -2.53 -12.57 2.84
N ARG A 29 -1.90 -12.10 3.94
CA ARG A 29 -2.20 -12.59 5.30
C ARG A 29 -3.62 -12.24 5.74
N HIS A 30 -4.12 -11.07 5.36
CA HIS A 30 -5.50 -10.65 5.62
C HIS A 30 -6.50 -11.35 4.69
N ASP A 31 -6.14 -11.55 3.42
CA ASP A 31 -6.97 -12.22 2.40
C ASP A 31 -6.13 -13.09 1.48
N GLY A 32 -6.05 -14.39 1.80
CA GLY A 32 -5.32 -15.37 0.98
C GLY A 32 -5.86 -15.51 -0.45
N GLY A 33 -7.08 -15.02 -0.73
CA GLY A 33 -7.69 -14.94 -2.06
C GLY A 33 -7.53 -13.58 -2.75
N ALA A 34 -6.66 -12.70 -2.27
CA ALA A 34 -6.45 -11.38 -2.88
C ALA A 34 -5.80 -11.47 -4.28
N GLY A 35 -4.97 -12.50 -4.48
CA GLY A 35 -4.08 -12.64 -5.64
C GLY A 35 -2.89 -11.66 -5.58
N ALA A 36 -2.06 -11.67 -6.62
CA ALA A 36 -0.91 -10.76 -6.72
C ALA A 36 -1.34 -9.29 -6.57
N CYS A 37 -0.58 -8.54 -5.80
CA CYS A 37 -0.67 -7.10 -5.64
C CYS A 37 0.17 -6.44 -6.73
N LYS A 38 -0.45 -5.59 -7.56
CA LYS A 38 0.30 -4.78 -8.51
C LYS A 38 0.89 -3.59 -7.74
N GLY A 39 2.07 -3.80 -7.16
CA GLY A 39 2.83 -2.79 -6.44
C GLY A 39 3.67 -1.92 -7.38
N ARG A 40 3.67 -0.60 -7.16
CA ARG A 40 4.47 0.37 -7.90
C ARG A 40 5.01 1.40 -6.92
N ALA A 41 6.14 2.00 -7.26
CA ALA A 41 6.73 3.06 -6.46
C ALA A 41 7.12 4.25 -7.34
N TYR A 42 6.95 5.45 -6.79
CA TYR A 42 7.14 6.72 -7.46
C TYR A 42 7.96 7.65 -6.57
N PRO A 43 9.30 7.71 -6.77
CA PRO A 43 10.10 8.74 -6.14
C PRO A 43 9.73 10.11 -6.72
N ALA A 44 9.40 11.06 -5.86
CA ALA A 44 9.26 12.46 -6.20
C ALA A 44 10.64 13.12 -6.14
N GLU A 45 11.18 13.53 -7.31
CA GLU A 45 12.49 14.19 -7.42
C GLU A 45 12.56 15.51 -6.65
N THR A 46 11.42 16.15 -6.40
CA THR A 46 11.34 17.39 -5.63
C THR A 46 10.15 17.31 -4.67
N ALA A 47 10.42 17.55 -3.39
CA ALA A 47 9.41 17.66 -2.33
C ALA A 47 9.78 18.83 -1.40
N HIS A 48 8.78 19.52 -0.85
CA HIS A 48 9.03 20.58 0.14
C HIS A 48 9.45 20.01 1.50
N HIS A 49 8.90 18.84 1.87
CA HIS A 49 9.24 18.07 3.07
C HIS A 49 9.36 16.58 2.72
N SER A 50 10.23 15.85 3.41
CA SER A 50 10.42 14.40 3.21
C SER A 50 9.22 13.63 3.76
N HIS A 51 8.55 12.87 2.90
CA HIS A 51 7.35 12.14 3.26
C HIS A 51 7.13 10.90 2.38
N VAL A 52 6.22 10.04 2.84
CA VAL A 52 5.73 8.86 2.13
C VAL A 52 4.20 8.85 2.10
N LEU A 53 3.62 8.51 0.95
CA LEU A 53 2.20 8.24 0.77
C LEU A 53 2.05 6.84 0.17
N LEU A 54 1.38 5.96 0.90
CA LEU A 54 0.94 4.65 0.38
C LEU A 54 -0.55 4.70 0.06
N GLU A 55 -0.91 4.42 -1.18
CA GLU A 55 -2.29 4.27 -1.62
C GLU A 55 -2.54 2.80 -1.99
N VAL A 56 -3.48 2.16 -1.30
CA VAL A 56 -3.87 0.78 -1.56
C VAL A 56 -5.34 0.73 -1.98
N GLN A 57 -5.61 0.02 -3.07
CA GLN A 57 -6.97 -0.29 -3.50
C GLN A 57 -7.21 -1.78 -3.53
N VAL A 58 -8.35 -2.20 -2.99
CA VAL A 58 -8.80 -3.60 -2.99
C VAL A 58 -10.19 -3.71 -3.62
N LEU A 59 -10.49 -4.79 -4.32
CA LEU A 59 -11.86 -5.05 -4.78
C LEU A 59 -12.85 -5.08 -3.59
N ASN A 60 -14.03 -4.50 -3.77
CA ASN A 60 -15.13 -4.62 -2.81
C ASN A 60 -15.67 -6.06 -2.86
N LYS A 61 -15.40 -6.84 -1.81
CA LYS A 61 -15.84 -8.24 -1.68
C LYS A 61 -16.58 -8.40 -0.35
N PRO A 62 -17.55 -9.32 -0.23
CA PRO A 62 -18.37 -9.47 0.99
C PRO A 62 -17.57 -9.63 2.29
N HIS A 63 -16.42 -10.29 2.25
CA HIS A 63 -15.56 -10.52 3.42
C HIS A 63 -14.61 -9.38 3.76
N ARG A 64 -14.49 -8.36 2.89
CA ARG A 64 -13.65 -7.18 3.11
C ARG A 64 -14.48 -6.07 3.73
N ASP A 65 -15.09 -6.38 4.85
CA ASP A 65 -15.96 -5.46 5.59
C ASP A 65 -15.14 -4.36 6.31
N ALA A 66 -15.83 -3.55 7.13
CA ALA A 66 -15.17 -2.49 7.89
C ALA A 66 -14.08 -3.01 8.84
N ALA A 67 -14.26 -4.18 9.45
CA ALA A 67 -13.28 -4.75 10.36
C ALA A 67 -12.03 -5.22 9.61
N PHE A 68 -12.20 -5.89 8.47
CA PHE A 68 -11.12 -6.22 7.56
C PHE A 68 -10.34 -4.95 7.13
N MET A 69 -11.05 -3.92 6.66
CA MET A 69 -10.42 -2.70 6.15
C MET A 69 -9.67 -1.95 7.26
N GLN A 70 -10.20 -1.91 8.48
CA GLN A 70 -9.52 -1.31 9.62
C GLN A 70 -8.27 -2.10 10.03
N GLY A 71 -8.37 -3.44 10.08
CA GLY A 71 -7.23 -4.29 10.41
C GLY A 71 -6.11 -4.17 9.38
N LEU A 72 -6.44 -4.23 8.09
CA LEU A 72 -5.48 -4.06 7.01
C LEU A 72 -4.85 -2.66 7.04
N LEU A 73 -5.64 -1.61 7.26
CA LEU A 73 -5.11 -0.24 7.39
C LEU A 73 -4.13 -0.12 8.55
N ALA A 74 -4.47 -0.65 9.74
CA ALA A 74 -3.61 -0.61 10.91
C ALA A 74 -2.27 -1.33 10.69
N ASP A 75 -2.31 -2.47 10.01
CA ASP A 75 -1.10 -3.26 9.73
C ASP A 75 -0.23 -2.63 8.63
N LEU A 76 -0.83 -2.06 7.57
CA LEU A 76 -0.11 -1.24 6.59
C LEU A 76 0.54 -0.03 7.26
N VAL A 77 -0.18 0.54 8.24
CA VAL A 77 0.32 1.63 9.06
C VAL A 77 1.55 1.15 9.85
N GLY A 78 1.46 0.05 10.62
CA GLY A 78 2.60 -0.48 11.37
C GLY A 78 3.79 -0.87 10.49
N LEU A 79 3.55 -1.43 9.30
CA LEU A 79 4.60 -1.80 8.35
C LEU A 79 5.43 -0.58 7.92
N LEU A 80 4.78 0.53 7.54
CA LEU A 80 5.51 1.74 7.16
C LEU A 80 6.26 2.37 8.34
N ASP A 81 5.68 2.41 9.53
CA ASP A 81 6.39 2.93 10.71
C ASP A 81 7.70 2.17 10.98
N ALA A 82 7.70 0.85 10.78
CA ALA A 82 8.87 0.02 10.98
C ALA A 82 9.91 0.17 9.85
N ALA A 83 9.46 0.43 8.62
CA ALA A 83 10.33 0.49 7.44
C ALA A 83 10.95 1.87 7.19
N LEU A 84 10.30 2.94 7.67
CA LEU A 84 10.72 4.31 7.36
C LEU A 84 11.77 4.86 8.33
N PRO A 85 12.65 5.77 7.87
CA PRO A 85 13.55 6.50 8.77
C PRO A 85 12.74 7.24 9.86
N LYS A 86 13.28 7.27 11.09
CA LYS A 86 12.62 7.91 12.23
C LYS A 86 12.32 9.38 11.94
N GLY A 87 11.07 9.79 12.15
CA GLY A 87 10.61 11.17 11.93
C GLY A 87 10.15 11.46 10.49
N THR A 88 10.12 10.46 9.61
CA THR A 88 9.52 10.60 8.27
C THR A 88 8.01 10.74 8.40
N GLU A 89 7.45 11.80 7.81
CA GLU A 89 6.00 11.97 7.72
C GLU A 89 5.41 10.92 6.78
N ARG A 90 4.27 10.34 7.15
CA ARG A 90 3.63 9.32 6.31
C ARG A 90 2.11 9.41 6.30
N ALA A 91 1.55 9.00 5.17
CA ALA A 91 0.12 8.81 4.99
C ALA A 91 -0.17 7.44 4.37
N VAL A 92 -1.29 6.84 4.78
CA VAL A 92 -1.82 5.61 4.18
C VAL A 92 -3.28 5.85 3.81
N SER A 93 -3.61 5.61 2.54
CA SER A 93 -4.98 5.58 2.04
C SER A 93 -5.33 4.15 1.65
N LEU A 94 -6.40 3.61 2.22
CA LEU A 94 -6.92 2.30 1.87
C LEU A 94 -8.38 2.46 1.41
N GLY A 95 -8.67 2.04 0.18
CA GLY A 95 -9.99 2.18 -0.42
C GLY A 95 -10.42 0.96 -1.21
N PHE A 96 -11.71 0.95 -1.57
CA PHE A 96 -12.18 0.02 -2.58
C PHE A 96 -11.83 0.51 -3.98
N ALA A 97 -11.56 -0.42 -4.89
CA ALA A 97 -11.51 -0.11 -6.31
C ALA A 97 -12.86 0.45 -6.78
N GLU A 98 -12.81 1.33 -7.78
CA GLU A 98 -13.99 2.00 -8.35
C GLU A 98 -15.03 0.99 -8.90
N PRO A 99 -16.33 1.34 -8.95
CA PRO A 99 -17.41 0.43 -9.38
C PRO A 99 -17.24 -0.16 -10.79
N PHE A 100 -16.53 0.52 -11.68
CA PHE A 100 -16.26 0.08 -13.07
C PHE A 100 -14.79 -0.31 -13.28
N TYR A 101 -14.18 -0.91 -12.26
CA TYR A 101 -12.79 -1.36 -12.32
C TYR A 101 -12.67 -2.78 -12.89
N ALA A 102 -11.91 -2.92 -13.98
CA ALA A 102 -11.53 -4.21 -14.54
C ALA A 102 -10.06 -4.52 -14.27
N THR A 103 -9.76 -5.76 -13.91
CA THR A 103 -8.38 -6.24 -13.75
C THR A 103 -8.26 -7.68 -14.22
N GLY A 104 -7.14 -8.00 -14.87
CA GLY A 104 -6.86 -9.34 -15.39
C GLY A 104 -5.46 -9.41 -16.00
N GLN A 105 -5.20 -10.50 -16.70
CA GLN A 105 -4.07 -10.69 -17.63
C GLN A 105 -4.59 -10.51 -19.06
N ALA A 106 -3.75 -10.03 -19.97
CA ALA A 106 -4.07 -9.88 -21.39
C ALA A 106 -3.87 -11.19 -22.15
#